data_AF-M0DAQ1-F1
#
_entry.id   AF-M0DAQ1-F1
#
_cell.length_a   1.000
_cell.length_b   1.000
_cell.length_c   1.000
_cell.angle_alpha   90.00
_cell.angle_beta   90.00
_cell.angle_gamma   90.00
#
_symmetry.space_group_name_H-M   'P 1'
#
loop_
_entity.id
_entity.type
_entity.pdbx_description
1 polymer ?
#
loop_
_entity_poly.entity_id
_entity_poly.type
_entity_poly.pdbx_seq_one_letter_code
_entity_poly.pdbx_strand_id
1 'polypeptide(L)'
;MSLARRVLLGSDPNGSPRRRRLLVPPLLFLVSLAAYALGLFAHAGGVVFLAVDAATLGVLAAAVLAYRRAGIALAWATVYGALLGSNADHYLLGLPGRHLGERVAALVEVDGLVFVGVEALALGTVAWIAGAVARRAVDELRDWRRDASAE
;
A
#
# COMPACT_ATOMS: atom_id res chain seq x y z
N MET A 1 -22.27 -12.99 -3.94
CA MET A 1 -21.54 -11.99 -3.11
C MET A 1 -22.09 -10.61 -3.44
N SER A 2 -22.32 -9.75 -2.44
CA SER A 2 -22.74 -8.36 -2.68
C SER A 2 -21.66 -7.53 -3.38
N LEU A 3 -22.06 -6.49 -4.10
CA LEU A 3 -21.15 -5.57 -4.81
C LEU A 3 -20.16 -4.93 -3.83
N ALA A 4 -20.65 -4.46 -2.68
CA ALA A 4 -19.82 -3.91 -1.60
C ALA A 4 -18.73 -4.90 -1.15
N ARG A 5 -19.08 -6.18 -0.92
CA ARG A 5 -18.12 -7.21 -0.52
C ARG A 5 -17.07 -7.47 -1.62
N ARG A 6 -17.47 -7.44 -2.89
CA ARG A 6 -16.56 -7.63 -4.02
C ARG A 6 -15.58 -6.46 -4.19
N VAL A 7 -16.03 -5.23 -4.00
CA VAL A 7 -15.17 -4.03 -4.05
C VAL A 7 -14.20 -4.03 -2.86
N LEU A 8 -14.71 -4.31 -1.66
CA LEU A 8 -13.90 -4.32 -0.44
C LEU A 8 -12.86 -5.44 -0.41
N LEU A 9 -13.25 -6.67 -0.77
CA LEU A 9 -12.42 -7.87 -0.55
C LEU A 9 -11.84 -8.48 -1.84
N GLY A 10 -12.27 -8.02 -3.01
CA GLY A 10 -11.91 -8.59 -4.31
C GLY A 10 -12.90 -9.66 -4.78
N SER A 11 -12.70 -10.12 -6.01
CA SER A 11 -13.65 -10.98 -6.74
C SER A 11 -13.43 -12.49 -6.57
N ASP A 12 -12.31 -12.91 -5.99
CA ASP A 12 -11.92 -14.34 -5.90
C ASP A 12 -12.01 -14.86 -4.46
N PRO A 13 -13.06 -15.64 -4.12
CA PRO A 13 -13.27 -16.14 -2.77
C PRO A 13 -12.46 -17.41 -2.43
N ASN A 14 -12.01 -18.21 -3.42
CA ASN A 14 -11.37 -19.51 -3.18
C ASN A 14 -10.05 -19.67 -3.95
N GLY A 15 -8.92 -19.44 -3.28
CA GLY A 15 -7.62 -19.83 -3.81
C GLY A 15 -6.44 -19.45 -2.91
N SER A 16 -5.45 -20.33 -2.85
CA SER A 16 -4.12 -20.08 -2.26
C SER A 16 -3.46 -18.73 -2.63
N PRO A 17 -3.74 -18.07 -3.79
CA PRO A 17 -3.21 -16.76 -4.09
C PRO A 17 -3.69 -15.64 -3.15
N ARG A 18 -4.89 -15.76 -2.57
CA ARG A 18 -5.44 -14.72 -1.67
C ARG A 18 -4.67 -14.66 -0.35
N ARG A 19 -4.30 -15.80 0.22
CA ARG A 19 -3.55 -15.87 1.49
C ARG A 19 -2.16 -15.23 1.36
N ARG A 20 -1.49 -15.38 0.22
CA ARG A 20 -0.20 -14.72 -0.04
C ARG A 20 -0.34 -13.21 -0.18
N ARG A 21 -1.43 -12.71 -0.79
CA ARG A 21 -1.68 -11.27 -0.93
C ARG A 21 -1.89 -10.57 0.43
N LEU A 22 -2.44 -11.28 1.43
CA LEU A 22 -2.59 -10.76 2.78
C LEU A 22 -1.24 -10.51 3.48
N LEU A 23 -0.15 -11.10 2.99
CA LEU A 23 1.20 -10.83 3.50
C LEU A 23 1.78 -9.54 2.94
N VAL A 24 1.18 -8.95 1.90
CA VAL A 24 1.74 -7.74 1.26
C VAL A 24 1.81 -6.55 2.22
N PRO A 25 0.76 -6.19 2.99
CA PRO A 25 0.85 -5.11 3.98
C PRO A 25 1.98 -5.25 5.00
N PRO A 26 2.12 -6.38 5.74
CA PRO A 26 3.22 -6.52 6.69
C PRO A 26 4.59 -6.61 6.01
N LEU A 27 4.69 -7.17 4.81
CA LEU A 27 5.96 -7.17 4.07
C LEU A 27 6.36 -5.75 3.64
N LEU A 28 5.41 -4.94 3.19
CA LEU A 28 5.66 -3.56 2.77
C LEU A 28 6.08 -2.69 3.95
N PHE A 29 5.52 -2.93 5.14
CA PHE A 29 6.02 -2.36 6.38
C PHE A 29 7.49 -2.70 6.61
N LEU A 30 7.84 -3.99 6.57
CA LEU A 30 9.22 -4.45 6.83
C LEU A 30 10.21 -3.92 5.78
N VAL A 31 9.81 -3.94 4.50
CA VAL A 31 10.65 -3.44 3.39
C VAL A 31 10.88 -1.94 3.51
N SER A 32 9.83 -1.17 3.79
CA SER A 32 9.93 0.28 3.97
C SER A 32 10.81 0.64 5.18
N LEU A 33 10.57 0.00 6.33
CA LEU A 33 11.41 0.16 7.52
C LEU A 33 12.87 -0.17 7.25
N ALA A 34 13.15 -1.31 6.61
CA ALA A 34 14.52 -1.71 6.27
C ALA A 34 15.17 -0.73 5.28
N ALA A 35 14.43 -0.25 4.29
CA ALA A 35 14.96 0.70 3.30
C ALA A 35 15.36 2.03 3.95
N TYR A 36 14.56 2.55 4.88
CA TYR A 36 14.92 3.75 5.64
C TYR A 36 16.08 3.50 6.62
N ALA A 37 16.03 2.40 7.37
CA ALA A 37 17.08 2.05 8.33
C ALA A 37 18.46 1.84 7.68
N LEU A 38 18.47 1.35 6.43
CA LEU A 38 19.69 1.17 5.63
C LEU A 38 20.09 2.42 4.83
N GLY A 39 19.32 3.51 4.91
CA GLY A 39 19.56 4.75 4.18
C GLY A 39 19.34 4.66 2.66
N LEU A 40 18.58 3.65 2.19
CA LEU A 40 18.20 3.50 0.78
C LEU A 40 17.09 4.49 0.39
N PHE A 41 16.21 4.82 1.33
CA PHE A 41 15.17 5.83 1.17
C PHE A 41 15.58 7.14 1.82
N ALA A 42 15.31 8.24 1.13
CA ALA A 42 15.66 9.57 1.58
C ALA A 42 14.50 10.17 2.39
N HIS A 43 14.87 10.83 3.48
CA HIS A 43 13.95 11.73 4.16
C HIS A 43 13.98 13.06 3.39
N ALA A 44 12.95 13.34 2.59
CA ALA A 44 12.83 14.63 1.93
C ALA A 44 12.62 15.72 2.99
N GLY A 45 13.71 16.41 3.36
CA GLY A 45 13.70 17.48 4.34
C GLY A 45 13.04 18.73 3.79
N GLY A 46 11.73 18.86 3.95
CA GLY A 46 11.05 20.11 3.59
C GLY A 46 9.54 19.97 3.55
N VAL A 47 8.89 20.16 4.70
CA VAL A 47 7.46 20.49 4.88
C VAL A 47 6.44 19.42 4.42
N VAL A 48 6.82 18.44 3.61
CA VAL A 48 5.95 17.36 3.17
C VAL A 48 5.97 16.23 4.18
N PHE A 49 4.90 16.14 4.98
CA PHE A 49 4.65 15.06 5.95
C PHE A 49 4.48 13.67 5.32
N LEU A 50 4.55 13.57 3.99
CA LEU A 50 4.42 12.33 3.23
C LEU A 50 5.80 11.76 2.91
N ALA A 51 6.09 10.58 3.44
CA ALA A 51 7.26 9.79 3.10
C ALA A 51 7.20 9.33 1.63
N VAL A 52 7.73 10.13 0.69
CA VAL A 52 7.55 9.94 -0.77
C VAL A 52 7.97 8.55 -1.24
N ASP A 53 9.10 8.04 -0.76
CA ASP A 53 9.59 6.71 -1.16
C ASP A 53 8.66 5.59 -0.67
N ALA A 54 8.23 5.65 0.59
CA ALA A 54 7.25 4.71 1.15
C ALA A 54 5.88 4.82 0.46
N ALA A 55 5.42 6.05 0.18
CA ALA A 55 4.17 6.31 -0.51
C ALA A 55 4.21 5.72 -1.93
N THR A 56 5.30 5.94 -2.66
CA THR A 56 5.49 5.42 -4.02
C THR A 56 5.51 3.88 -4.01
N LEU A 57 6.27 3.29 -3.09
CA LEU A 57 6.34 1.85 -2.90
C LEU A 57 4.95 1.26 -2.61
N GLY A 58 4.23 1.85 -1.66
CA GLY A 58 2.87 1.44 -1.28
C GLY A 58 1.87 1.57 -2.43
N VAL A 59 1.89 2.69 -3.15
CA VAL A 59 1.00 2.97 -4.29
C VAL A 59 1.24 1.98 -5.42
N LEU A 60 2.50 1.72 -5.79
CA LEU A 60 2.83 0.76 -6.84
C LEU A 60 2.36 -0.66 -6.47
N ALA A 61 2.64 -1.10 -5.24
CA ALA A 61 2.19 -2.41 -4.77
C ALA A 61 0.65 -2.52 -4.74
N ALA A 62 -0.04 -1.47 -4.27
CA ALA A 62 -1.50 -1.40 -4.25
C ALA A 62 -2.11 -1.43 -5.67
N ALA A 63 -1.52 -0.71 -6.63
CA ALA A 63 -1.97 -0.70 -8.02
C ALA A 63 -1.80 -2.10 -8.65
N VAL A 64 -0.66 -2.78 -8.42
CA VAL A 64 -0.44 -4.15 -8.88
C VAL A 64 -1.46 -5.12 -8.25
N LEU A 65 -1.74 -4.98 -6.97
CA LEU A 65 -2.77 -5.79 -6.29
C LEU A 65 -4.15 -5.58 -6.90
N ALA A 66 -4.53 -4.33 -7.15
CA ALA A 66 -5.81 -3.96 -7.77
C ALA A 66 -5.91 -4.48 -9.22
N TYR A 67 -4.85 -4.35 -10.00
CA TYR A 67 -4.73 -4.96 -11.33
C TYR A 67 -4.99 -6.47 -11.26
N ARG A 68 -4.51 -7.15 -10.20
CA ARG A 68 -4.75 -8.57 -9.95
C ARG A 68 -6.10 -8.88 -9.28
N ARG A 69 -7.08 -7.98 -9.32
CA ARG A 69 -8.44 -8.14 -8.74
C ARG A 69 -8.50 -8.15 -7.20
N ALA A 70 -7.48 -7.63 -6.51
CA ALA A 70 -7.58 -7.42 -5.07
C ALA A 70 -8.60 -6.31 -4.73
N GLY A 71 -9.22 -6.43 -3.56
CA GLY A 71 -10.15 -5.42 -3.05
C GLY A 71 -9.45 -4.18 -2.52
N ILE A 72 -10.20 -3.09 -2.41
CA ILE A 72 -9.69 -1.77 -2.00
C ILE A 72 -9.15 -1.77 -0.55
N ALA A 73 -9.69 -2.61 0.33
CA ALA A 73 -9.20 -2.72 1.70
C ALA A 73 -7.74 -3.19 1.75
N LEU A 74 -7.34 -4.06 0.81
CA LEU A 74 -5.95 -4.50 0.72
C LEU A 74 -5.05 -3.40 0.16
N ALA A 75 -5.56 -2.56 -0.74
CA ALA A 75 -4.83 -1.39 -1.24
C ALA A 75 -4.54 -0.41 -0.09
N TRP A 76 -5.56 -0.07 0.72
CA TRP A 76 -5.38 0.77 1.91
C TRP A 76 -4.36 0.18 2.89
N ALA A 77 -4.52 -1.10 3.26
CA ALA A 77 -3.59 -1.76 4.17
C ALA A 77 -2.15 -1.78 3.63
N THR A 78 -1.98 -1.96 2.33
CA THR A 78 -0.67 -2.00 1.66
C THR A 78 0.04 -0.65 1.75
N VAL A 79 -0.67 0.44 1.42
CA VAL A 79 -0.11 1.79 1.52
C VAL A 79 0.16 2.15 2.98
N TYR A 80 -0.78 1.83 3.88
CA TYR A 80 -0.62 2.07 5.31
C TYR A 80 0.62 1.36 5.87
N GLY A 81 0.82 0.09 5.52
CA GLY A 81 1.99 -0.67 5.94
C GLY A 81 3.29 0.01 5.50
N ALA A 82 3.38 0.43 4.23
CA ALA A 82 4.56 1.11 3.72
C ALA A 82 4.85 2.43 4.46
N LEU A 83 3.85 3.28 4.65
CA LEU A 83 3.99 4.56 5.37
C LEU A 83 4.35 4.33 6.84
N LEU A 84 3.72 3.35 7.49
CA LEU A 84 4.02 2.99 8.88
C LEU A 84 5.47 2.51 9.06
N GLY A 85 6.07 1.89 8.03
CA GLY A 85 7.49 1.52 8.03
C GLY A 85 8.41 2.73 8.13
N SER A 86 8.07 3.84 7.45
CA SER A 86 8.79 5.12 7.58
C SER A 86 8.63 5.72 8.97
N ASN A 87 7.41 5.71 9.51
CA ASN A 87 7.17 6.20 10.88
C ASN A 87 7.94 5.37 11.93
N ALA A 88 8.00 4.06 11.73
CA ALA A 88 8.74 3.18 12.62
C ALA A 88 10.25 3.50 12.61
N ASP A 89 10.85 3.76 11.45
CA ASP A 89 12.24 4.24 11.37
C ASP A 89 12.40 5.56 12.12
N HIS A 90 11.55 6.55 11.83
CA HIS A 90 11.61 7.86 12.45
C HIS A 90 11.55 7.81 13.99
N TYR A 91 10.54 7.13 14.55
CA TYR A 91 10.34 7.08 16.00
C TYR A 91 11.25 6.06 16.70
N LEU A 92 11.46 4.88 16.12
CA LEU A 92 12.20 3.77 16.77
C LEU A 92 13.69 3.75 16.46
N LEU A 93 14.17 4.50 15.45
CA LEU A 93 15.59 4.58 15.12
C LEU A 93 16.10 6.03 15.11
N GLY A 94 15.29 6.99 14.66
CA GLY A 94 15.64 8.42 14.58
C GLY A 94 15.74 9.20 15.90
N LEU A 95 15.24 8.64 17.02
CA LEU A 95 15.24 9.29 18.35
C LEU A 95 16.08 8.52 19.40
N PRO A 96 17.42 8.38 19.22
CA PRO A 96 18.26 7.53 20.07
C PRO A 96 18.36 8.00 21.54
N GLY A 97 18.07 9.27 21.83
CA GLY A 97 18.14 9.82 23.19
C GLY A 97 16.90 9.60 24.06
N ARG A 98 15.81 9.02 23.53
CA ARG A 98 14.56 8.76 24.26
C ARG A 98 14.46 7.32 24.72
N HIS A 99 13.77 7.08 25.84
CA HIS A 99 13.54 5.73 26.33
C HIS A 99 12.68 4.93 25.32
N LEU A 100 12.94 3.63 25.18
CA LEU A 100 12.25 2.79 24.18
C LEU A 100 10.71 2.85 24.33
N GLY A 101 10.22 2.87 25.58
CA GLY A 101 8.78 2.99 25.86
C GLY A 101 8.17 4.28 25.30
N GLU A 102 8.87 5.41 25.39
CA GLU A 102 8.40 6.70 24.87
C GLU A 102 8.38 6.71 23.33
N ARG A 103 9.36 6.04 22.72
CA ARG A 103 9.46 5.90 21.26
C ARG A 103 8.34 5.04 20.70
N VAL A 104 8.03 3.93 21.38
CA VAL A 104 6.90 3.06 21.03
C VAL A 104 5.58 3.81 21.26
N ALA A 105 5.43 4.55 22.37
CA ALA A 105 4.25 5.35 22.64
C ALA A 105 4.00 6.41 21.57
N ALA A 106 5.05 7.11 21.12
CA ALA A 106 4.96 8.08 20.02
C ALA A 106 4.58 7.43 18.68
N LEU A 107 5.09 6.22 18.40
CA LEU A 107 4.72 5.49 17.17
C LEU A 107 3.24 5.09 17.14
N VAL A 108 2.66 4.73 18.29
CA VAL A 108 1.26 4.29 18.40
C VAL A 108 0.30 5.41 18.78
N GLU A 109 0.78 6.66 18.78
CA GLU A 109 -0.04 7.83 19.06
C GLU A 109 -1.18 7.92 18.03
N VAL A 110 -2.40 8.06 18.54
CA VAL A 110 -3.63 7.94 17.73
C VAL A 110 -3.63 8.98 16.60
N ASP A 111 -3.25 10.21 16.88
CA ASP A 111 -3.24 11.29 15.88
C ASP A 111 -2.27 10.98 14.73
N GLY A 112 -1.08 10.44 15.04
CA GLY A 112 -0.12 10.00 14.04
C GLY A 112 -0.64 8.82 13.21
N LEU A 113 -1.25 7.82 13.85
CA LEU A 113 -1.83 6.66 13.16
C LEU A 113 -3.03 7.06 12.28
N VAL A 114 -3.85 8.01 12.74
CA VAL A 114 -4.99 8.55 11.98
C VAL A 114 -4.49 9.33 10.77
N PHE A 115 -3.46 10.16 10.94
CA PHE A 115 -2.86 10.91 9.83
C PHE A 115 -2.38 9.97 8.72
N VAL A 116 -1.58 8.95 9.07
CA VAL A 116 -1.14 7.91 8.11
C VAL A 116 -2.33 7.14 7.53
N GLY A 117 -3.38 6.95 8.33
CA GLY A 117 -4.63 6.33 7.90
C GLY A 117 -5.30 7.11 6.77
N VAL A 118 -5.40 8.43 6.91
CA VAL A 118 -5.97 9.33 5.90
C VAL A 118 -5.14 9.30 4.62
N GLU A 119 -3.81 9.37 4.72
CA GLU A 119 -2.91 9.26 3.57
C GLU A 119 -3.11 7.92 2.83
N ALA A 120 -3.15 6.82 3.58
CA ALA A 120 -3.35 5.48 3.02
C ALA A 120 -4.72 5.31 2.36
N LEU A 121 -5.77 5.92 2.91
CA LEU A 121 -7.10 5.94 2.31
C LEU A 121 -7.09 6.69 0.98
N ALA A 122 -6.50 7.90 0.95
CA ALA A 122 -6.42 8.70 -0.26
C ALA A 122 -5.58 8.02 -1.35
N LEU A 123 -4.32 7.71 -1.04
CA LEU A 123 -3.37 7.11 -1.97
C LEU A 123 -3.78 5.69 -2.39
N GLY A 124 -4.24 4.88 -1.45
CA GLY A 124 -4.70 3.52 -1.73
C GLY A 124 -5.92 3.49 -2.62
N THR A 125 -6.84 4.46 -2.49
CA THR A 125 -7.99 4.59 -3.40
C THR A 125 -7.54 4.95 -4.81
N VAL A 126 -6.66 5.95 -4.96
CA VAL A 126 -6.11 6.35 -6.26
C VAL A 126 -5.39 5.17 -6.93
N ALA A 127 -4.52 4.49 -6.18
CA ALA A 127 -3.79 3.31 -6.67
C ALA A 127 -4.74 2.18 -7.10
N TRP A 128 -5.78 1.93 -6.32
CA TRP A 128 -6.77 0.90 -6.63
C TRP A 128 -7.55 1.21 -7.90
N ILE A 129 -8.00 2.46 -8.07
CA ILE A 129 -8.67 2.92 -9.30
C ILE A 129 -7.74 2.75 -10.49
N ALA A 130 -6.50 3.24 -10.40
CA ALA A 130 -5.52 3.15 -11.48
C ALA A 130 -5.27 1.70 -11.90
N GLY A 131 -5.02 0.79 -10.95
CA GLY A 131 -4.83 -0.62 -11.23
C GLY A 131 -6.06 -1.30 -11.83
N ALA A 132 -7.26 -0.94 -11.37
CA ALA A 132 -8.51 -1.48 -11.91
C ALA A 132 -8.80 -0.98 -13.33
N VAL A 133 -8.52 0.29 -13.64
CA VAL A 133 -8.64 0.88 -14.98
C VAL A 133 -7.62 0.26 -15.93
N ALA A 134 -6.36 0.17 -15.53
CA ALA A 134 -5.30 -0.45 -16.32
C ALA A 134 -5.67 -1.90 -16.71
N ARG A 135 -6.27 -2.66 -15.79
CA ARG A 135 -6.70 -4.02 -16.11
C ARG A 135 -7.82 -4.05 -17.15
N ARG A 136 -8.81 -3.15 -17.04
CA ARG A 136 -9.90 -3.07 -18.03
C ARG A 136 -9.36 -2.74 -19.41
N ALA A 137 -8.46 -1.77 -19.51
CA ALA A 137 -7.82 -1.41 -20.77
C ALA A 137 -7.06 -2.60 -21.41
N VAL A 138 -6.35 -3.39 -20.60
CA VAL A 138 -5.66 -4.60 -21.08
C VAL A 138 -6.63 -5.70 -21.49
N ASP A 139 -7.70 -5.92 -20.72
CA ASP A 139 -8.75 -6.90 -21.05
C ASP A 139 -9.41 -6.53 -22.40
N GLU A 140 -9.80 -5.26 -22.60
CA GLU A 140 -10.39 -4.74 -23.85
C GLU A 140 -9.46 -4.86 -25.06
N LEU A 141 -8.18 -4.47 -24.90
CA LEU A 141 -7.19 -4.59 -25.97
C LEU A 141 -6.98 -6.06 -26.38
N ARG A 142 -7.07 -6.97 -25.42
CA ARG A 142 -6.90 -8.41 -25.68
C ARG A 142 -8.08 -8.98 -26.45
N ASP A 143 -9.29 -8.55 -26.13
CA ASP A 143 -10.51 -8.97 -26.82
C ASP A 143 -10.52 -8.44 -28.25
N TRP A 144 -10.21 -7.15 -28.46
CA TRP A 144 -10.06 -6.56 -29.79
C TRP A 144 -9.04 -7.30 -30.67
N ARG A 145 -7.87 -7.65 -30.11
CA ARG A 145 -6.85 -8.42 -30.85
C ARG A 145 -7.32 -9.82 -31.23
N ARG A 146 -8.13 -10.47 -30.38
CA ARG A 146 -8.65 -11.81 -30.66
C ARG A 146 -9.60 -11.76 -31.85
N ASP A 147 -10.52 -10.80 -31.86
CA ASP A 147 -11.51 -10.63 -32.93
C ASP A 147 -10.83 -10.35 -34.27
N ALA A 148 -9.83 -9.45 -34.28
CA ALA A 148 -9.04 -9.12 -35.47
C ALA A 148 -8.17 -10.28 -36.03
N SER A 149 -7.96 -11.34 -35.25
CA SER A 149 -7.21 -12.54 -35.69
C SER A 149 -8.11 -13.72 -36.07
N ALA A 150 -9.43 -13.57 -35.92
CA ALA A 150 -10.43 -14.56 -36.30
C ALA A 150 -11.07 -14.29 -37.68
N GLU A 151 -10.85 -13.09 -38.24
CA GLU A 151 -11.15 -12.69 -39.62
C GLU A 151 -9.97 -13.00 -40.56
#